data_AF-A0A8I1IIC4-F1
#
_entry.id   AF-A0A8I1IIC4-F1
#
_cell.length_a   1.000
_cell.length_b   1.000
_cell.length_c   1.000
_cell.angle_alpha   90.00
_cell.angle_beta   90.00
_cell.angle_gamma   90.00
#
_symmetry.space_group_name_H-M   'P 1'
#
loop_
_entity.id
_entity.type
_entity.pdbx_description
1 polymer ?
#
loop_
_entity_poly.entity_id
_entity_poly.type
_entity_poly.pdbx_seq_one_letter_code
_entity_poly.pdbx_strand_id
1 'polypeptide(L)'
;MTPALPIITADQRLAEVRGVKAAIFGASGAGKTTLLRTLKASTTLFFDLEAGDLAIEGLAVDTIRPRTWRECRDFAVFIGGANPALRKDQSYSEDHYQAVCQKYGDPRALEKYDTVFIDSITVAGRLCFQWCKGQPEAHS
;
A
#
# COMPACT_ATOMS: atom_id res chain seq x y z
N MET A 1 -20.24 28.10 -8.11
CA MET A 1 -18.86 28.52 -7.80
C MET A 1 -18.16 28.80 -9.11
N THR A 2 -17.59 29.99 -9.27
CA THR A 2 -16.82 30.36 -10.48
C THR A 2 -15.56 29.48 -10.53
N PRO A 3 -15.22 28.84 -11.66
CA PRO A 3 -14.00 28.06 -11.75
C PRO A 3 -12.78 28.98 -11.53
N ALA A 4 -11.96 28.65 -10.55
CA ALA A 4 -10.69 29.32 -10.28
C ALA A 4 -9.54 28.45 -10.80
N LEU A 5 -8.48 29.09 -11.32
CA LEU A 5 -7.24 28.37 -11.63
C LEU A 5 -6.72 27.71 -10.32
N PRO A 6 -6.42 26.40 -10.31
CA PRO A 6 -6.01 25.68 -9.11
C PRO A 6 -4.55 25.97 -8.75
N ILE A 7 -4.21 27.25 -8.56
CA ILE A 7 -2.87 27.69 -8.18
C ILE A 7 -2.72 27.51 -6.67
N ILE A 8 -1.79 26.65 -6.26
CA ILE A 8 -1.32 26.59 -4.88
C ILE A 8 -0.25 27.66 -4.65
N THR A 9 -0.38 28.42 -3.57
CA THR A 9 0.61 29.42 -3.16
C THR A 9 1.87 28.77 -2.58
N ALA A 10 2.95 29.53 -2.47
CA ALA A 10 4.19 29.05 -1.85
C ALA A 10 3.96 28.60 -0.39
N ASP A 11 3.18 29.35 0.38
CA ASP A 11 2.85 29.03 1.77
C ASP A 11 2.01 27.75 1.86
N GLN A 12 1.01 27.59 0.98
CA GLN A 12 0.22 26.36 0.90
C GLN A 12 1.11 25.13 0.61
N ARG A 13 2.01 25.22 -0.38
CA ARG A 13 2.96 24.15 -0.73
C ARG A 13 3.91 23.81 0.43
N LEU A 14 4.33 24.80 1.21
CA LEU A 14 5.21 24.60 2.37
C LEU A 14 4.46 24.02 3.58
N ALA A 15 3.17 24.28 3.69
CA ALA A 15 2.31 23.74 4.74
C ALA A 15 1.85 22.29 4.48
N GLU A 16 2.04 21.76 3.26
CA GLU A 16 1.71 20.38 2.93
C GLU A 16 2.53 19.38 3.76
N VAL A 17 1.83 18.54 4.51
CA VAL A 17 2.45 17.43 5.26
C VAL A 17 2.91 16.37 4.26
N ARG A 18 4.23 16.14 4.21
CA ARG A 18 4.83 15.13 3.35
C ARG A 18 5.16 13.88 4.15
N GLY A 19 4.54 12.77 3.80
CA GLY A 19 4.92 11.45 4.31
C GLY A 19 6.26 10.99 3.75
N VAL A 20 7.00 10.21 4.53
CA VAL A 20 8.24 9.57 4.10
C VAL A 20 7.92 8.24 3.41
N LYS A 21 8.50 8.01 2.23
CA LYS A 21 8.48 6.73 1.53
C LYS A 21 9.89 6.16 1.56
N ALA A 22 10.09 5.08 2.29
CA ALA A 22 11.39 4.45 2.46
C ALA A 22 11.34 2.97 2.02
N ALA A 23 12.43 2.51 1.42
CA ALA A 23 12.64 1.10 1.13
C ALA A 23 13.88 0.63 1.90
N ILE A 24 13.74 -0.49 2.63
CA ILE A 24 14.78 -1.02 3.52
C ILE A 24 15.35 -2.28 2.88
N PHE A 25 16.66 -2.29 2.67
CA PHE A 25 17.38 -3.40 2.04
C PHE A 25 18.39 -4.02 3.00
N GLY A 26 18.63 -5.32 2.85
CA GLY A 26 19.58 -6.06 3.67
C GLY A 26 19.40 -7.56 3.52
N ALA A 27 20.45 -8.32 3.84
CA ALA A 27 20.44 -9.78 3.79
C ALA A 27 19.32 -10.39 4.65
N SER A 28 19.02 -11.68 4.44
CA SER A 28 18.12 -12.41 5.34
C SER A 28 18.67 -12.38 6.78
N GLY A 29 17.78 -12.21 7.77
CA GLY A 29 18.17 -12.08 9.18
C GLY A 29 18.76 -10.71 9.59
N ALA A 30 18.90 -9.74 8.67
CA ALA A 30 19.44 -8.40 8.98
C ALA A 30 18.51 -7.51 9.84
N GLY A 31 17.40 -8.04 10.36
CA GLY A 31 16.49 -7.32 11.25
C GLY A 31 15.47 -6.39 10.56
N LYS A 32 15.24 -6.53 9.25
CA LYS A 32 14.27 -5.70 8.51
C LYS A 32 12.87 -5.74 9.13
N THR A 33 12.31 -6.94 9.32
CA THR A 33 10.99 -7.13 9.96
C THR A 33 10.99 -6.69 11.42
N THR A 34 12.11 -6.86 12.13
CA THR A 34 12.25 -6.46 13.54
C THR A 34 12.08 -4.95 13.74
N LEU A 35 12.33 -4.13 12.71
CA LEU A 35 12.07 -2.69 12.76
C LEU A 35 10.59 -2.37 13.04
N LEU A 36 9.65 -3.27 12.76
CA LEU A 36 8.24 -3.08 13.12
C LEU A 36 8.08 -2.86 14.65
N ARG A 37 8.95 -3.45 15.48
CA ARG A 37 8.94 -3.29 16.95
C ARG A 37 9.36 -1.90 17.41
N THR A 38 9.99 -1.09 16.56
CA THR A 38 10.38 0.30 16.90
C THR A 38 9.29 1.30 16.58
N LEU A 39 8.22 0.87 15.90
CA LEU A 39 7.08 1.70 15.53
C LEU A 39 5.97 1.64 16.58
N LYS A 40 5.08 2.64 16.56
CA LYS A 40 3.89 2.66 17.40
C LYS A 40 2.85 1.69 16.85
N ALA A 41 2.73 0.51 17.45
CA ALA A 41 1.84 -0.55 16.97
C ALA A 41 0.37 -0.11 16.78
N SER A 42 -0.15 0.72 17.70
CA SER A 42 -1.54 1.23 17.63
C SER A 42 -1.86 2.11 16.41
N THR A 43 -0.84 2.67 15.74
CA THR A 43 -1.01 3.49 14.53
C THR A 43 -0.19 2.96 13.35
N THR A 44 0.24 1.70 13.42
CA THR A 44 0.95 1.03 12.33
C THR A 44 0.10 -0.11 11.78
N LEU A 45 -0.09 -0.12 10.47
CA LEU A 45 -0.67 -1.25 9.74
C LEU A 45 0.48 -2.10 9.18
N PHE A 46 0.54 -3.36 9.59
CA PHE A 46 1.49 -4.31 9.03
C PHE A 46 0.90 -5.02 7.80
N PHE A 47 1.61 -4.96 6.69
CA PHE A 47 1.25 -5.58 5.43
C PHE A 47 2.17 -6.79 5.22
N ASP A 48 1.70 -7.95 5.67
CA ASP A 48 2.46 -9.19 5.78
C ASP A 48 2.23 -10.10 4.56
N LEU A 49 3.20 -10.10 3.66
CA LEU A 49 3.25 -10.95 2.47
C LEU A 49 4.05 -12.23 2.69
N GLU A 50 5.06 -12.18 3.56
CA GLU A 50 6.02 -13.27 3.76
C GLU A 50 5.54 -14.31 4.80
N ALA A 51 4.44 -14.05 5.50
CA ALA A 51 4.00 -14.80 6.68
C ALA A 51 5.12 -14.86 7.74
N GLY A 52 5.74 -13.70 7.98
CA GLY A 52 6.92 -13.51 8.84
C GLY A 52 6.62 -13.55 10.34
N ASP A 53 5.73 -14.44 10.77
CA ASP A 53 5.13 -14.44 12.12
C ASP A 53 6.18 -14.54 13.24
N LEU A 54 7.33 -15.19 13.00
CA LEU A 54 8.36 -15.39 14.03
C LEU A 54 9.08 -14.09 14.44
N ALA A 55 9.39 -13.19 13.52
CA ALA A 55 10.16 -11.98 13.85
C ALA A 55 9.35 -10.97 14.69
N ILE A 56 8.03 -11.03 14.59
CA ILE A 56 7.09 -10.13 15.27
C ILE A 56 6.18 -10.87 16.26
N GLU A 57 6.54 -12.10 16.64
CA GLU A 57 5.80 -12.88 17.62
C GLU A 57 5.53 -12.06 18.90
N GLY A 58 4.27 -12.08 19.36
CA GLY A 58 3.80 -11.32 20.52
C GLY A 58 3.59 -9.82 20.31
N LEU A 59 3.88 -9.27 19.12
CA LEU A 59 3.61 -7.86 18.82
C LEU A 59 2.13 -7.66 18.46
N ALA A 60 1.42 -6.87 19.26
CA ALA A 60 0.02 -6.52 19.01
C ALA A 60 -0.10 -5.41 17.94
N VAL A 61 0.10 -5.77 16.68
CA VAL A 61 0.00 -4.88 15.52
C VAL A 61 -1.10 -5.35 14.58
N ASP A 62 -1.93 -4.42 14.12
CA ASP A 62 -2.95 -4.73 13.12
C ASP A 62 -2.28 -5.17 11.82
N THR A 63 -2.76 -6.27 11.24
CA THR A 63 -2.08 -6.94 10.13
C THR A 63 -3.05 -7.29 9.00
N ILE A 64 -2.66 -7.03 7.75
CA ILE A 64 -3.31 -7.57 6.54
C ILE A 64 -2.35 -8.53 5.84
N ARG A 65 -2.92 -9.64 5.31
CA ARG A 65 -2.15 -10.74 4.70
C ARG A 65 -2.63 -11.07 3.29
N PRO A 66 -2.34 -10.22 2.29
CA PRO A 66 -2.67 -10.54 0.91
C PRO A 66 -1.83 -11.72 0.41
N ARG A 67 -2.45 -12.56 -0.41
CA ARG A 67 -1.86 -13.78 -0.96
C ARG A 67 -1.70 -13.73 -2.47
N THR A 68 -2.42 -12.83 -3.14
CA THR A 68 -2.39 -12.71 -4.60
C THR A 68 -1.92 -11.33 -5.05
N TRP A 69 -1.40 -11.25 -6.29
CA TRP A 69 -1.07 -9.96 -6.89
C TRP A 69 -2.30 -9.05 -7.02
N ARG A 70 -3.48 -9.63 -7.25
CA ARG A 70 -4.73 -8.86 -7.28
C ARG A 70 -5.00 -8.19 -5.95
N GLU A 71 -4.93 -8.93 -4.84
CA GLU A 71 -5.12 -8.35 -3.50
C GLU A 71 -4.06 -7.29 -3.17
N CYS A 72 -2.81 -7.47 -3.61
CA CYS A 72 -1.78 -6.44 -3.46
C CYS A 72 -2.21 -5.12 -4.14
N ARG A 73 -2.77 -5.20 -5.36
CA ARG A 73 -3.29 -4.04 -6.08
C ARG A 73 -4.54 -3.46 -5.42
N ASP A 74 -5.45 -4.32 -4.96
CA ASP A 74 -6.69 -3.90 -4.28
C ASP A 74 -6.33 -3.09 -3.02
N PHE A 75 -5.45 -3.61 -2.15
CA PHE A 75 -5.04 -2.86 -0.94
C PHE A 75 -4.22 -1.61 -1.26
N ALA A 76 -3.37 -1.64 -2.30
CA ALA A 76 -2.62 -0.45 -2.72
C ALA A 76 -3.55 0.69 -3.16
N VAL A 77 -4.63 0.41 -3.90
CA VAL A 77 -5.63 1.44 -4.25
C VAL A 77 -6.48 1.83 -3.04
N PHE A 78 -6.79 0.89 -2.14
CA PHE A 78 -7.56 1.19 -0.93
C PHE A 78 -6.82 2.15 0.00
N ILE A 79 -5.50 1.98 0.13
CA ILE A 79 -4.60 2.82 0.95
C ILE A 79 -4.28 4.13 0.24
N GLY A 80 -3.94 4.07 -1.06
CA GLY A 80 -3.42 5.21 -1.81
C GLY A 80 -4.47 6.08 -2.50
N GLY A 81 -5.71 5.60 -2.59
CA GLY A 81 -6.76 6.22 -3.40
C GLY A 81 -6.64 5.91 -4.89
N ALA A 82 -7.65 6.33 -5.65
CA ALA A 82 -7.66 6.24 -7.11
C ALA A 82 -6.63 7.19 -7.74
N ASN A 83 -6.09 6.79 -8.89
CA ASN A 83 -5.33 7.67 -9.77
C ASN A 83 -6.26 8.31 -10.80
N PRO A 84 -6.52 9.63 -10.72
CA PRO A 84 -7.50 10.31 -11.58
C PRO A 84 -7.06 10.39 -13.05
N ALA A 85 -5.80 10.10 -13.37
CA ALA A 85 -5.28 10.08 -14.74
C ALA A 85 -5.61 8.79 -15.51
N LEU A 86 -6.12 7.75 -14.83
CA LEU A 86 -6.35 6.45 -15.43
C LEU A 86 -7.78 6.30 -15.98
N ARG A 87 -7.91 5.54 -17.06
CA ARG A 87 -9.22 5.14 -17.60
C ARG A 87 -9.90 4.16 -16.65
N LYS A 88 -11.24 4.14 -16.69
CA LYS A 88 -12.10 3.38 -15.78
C LYS A 88 -11.78 1.88 -15.72
N ASP A 89 -11.38 1.29 -16.82
CA ASP A 89 -11.05 -0.14 -16.96
C ASP A 89 -9.65 -0.52 -16.45
N GLN A 90 -8.81 0.46 -16.11
CA GLN A 90 -7.43 0.21 -15.70
C GLN A 90 -7.32 -0.08 -14.19
N SER A 91 -6.30 -0.84 -13.79
CA SER A 91 -5.94 -0.96 -12.37
C SER A 91 -5.64 0.42 -11.79
N TYR A 92 -6.05 0.65 -10.54
CA TYR A 92 -5.94 1.93 -9.81
C TYR A 92 -6.83 3.08 -10.32
N SER A 93 -7.77 2.80 -11.23
CA SER A 93 -8.80 3.77 -11.64
C SER A 93 -9.79 4.09 -10.53
N GLU A 94 -10.65 5.09 -10.76
CA GLU A 94 -11.78 5.39 -9.87
C GLU A 94 -12.71 4.18 -9.72
N ASP A 95 -13.09 3.53 -10.81
CA ASP A 95 -13.95 2.34 -10.77
C ASP A 95 -13.29 1.18 -9.99
N HIS A 96 -11.96 1.02 -10.11
CA HIS A 96 -11.21 0.06 -9.29
C HIS A 96 -11.26 0.41 -7.80
N TYR A 97 -11.04 1.68 -7.44
CA TYR A 97 -11.13 2.14 -6.06
C TYR A 97 -12.52 1.92 -5.47
N GLN A 98 -13.58 2.31 -6.19
CA GLN A 98 -14.97 2.12 -5.75
C GLN A 98 -15.31 0.63 -5.56
N ALA A 99 -14.89 -0.24 -6.48
CA ALA A 99 -15.09 -1.68 -6.35
C ALA A 99 -14.38 -2.25 -5.10
N VAL A 100 -13.19 -1.73 -4.78
CA VAL A 100 -12.43 -2.13 -3.60
C VAL A 100 -13.06 -1.59 -2.31
N CYS A 101 -13.56 -0.35 -2.29
CA CYS A 101 -14.34 0.19 -1.17
C CYS A 101 -15.63 -0.62 -0.93
N GLN A 102 -16.32 -1.05 -1.98
CA GLN A 102 -17.48 -1.96 -1.83
C GLN A 102 -17.08 -3.31 -1.23
N LYS A 103 -15.90 -3.82 -1.59
CA LYS A 103 -15.37 -5.12 -1.13
C LYS A 103 -14.88 -5.09 0.32
N TYR A 104 -14.16 -4.04 0.72
CA TYR A 104 -13.48 -3.95 2.03
C TYR A 104 -14.13 -2.99 3.02
N GLY A 105 -15.10 -2.19 2.58
CA GLY A 105 -15.81 -1.22 3.40
C GLY A 105 -15.22 0.19 3.32
N ASP A 106 -15.53 0.99 4.34
CA ASP A 106 -15.18 2.41 4.37
C ASP A 106 -13.65 2.60 4.54
N PRO A 107 -12.96 3.29 3.59
CA PRO A 107 -11.53 3.57 3.69
C PRO A 107 -11.17 4.42 4.92
N ARG A 108 -12.12 5.09 5.58
CA ARG A 108 -11.89 5.78 6.86
C ARG A 108 -11.37 4.87 7.96
N ALA A 109 -11.59 3.55 7.85
CA ALA A 109 -10.98 2.57 8.74
C ALA A 109 -9.43 2.64 8.76
N LEU A 110 -8.81 3.20 7.71
CA LEU A 110 -7.36 3.37 7.60
C LEU A 110 -6.85 4.67 8.24
N GLU A 111 -7.71 5.65 8.56
CA GLU A 111 -7.30 6.98 9.08
C GLU A 111 -6.59 6.90 10.44
N LYS A 112 -6.76 5.80 11.17
CA LYS A 112 -6.04 5.56 12.44
C LYS A 112 -4.57 5.20 12.27
N TYR A 113 -4.13 4.88 11.05
CA TYR A 113 -2.75 4.45 10.78
C TYR A 113 -1.92 5.59 10.18
N ASP A 114 -0.82 5.91 10.85
CA ASP A 114 0.19 6.86 10.35
C ASP A 114 1.22 6.17 9.44
N THR A 115 1.40 4.87 9.63
CA THR A 115 2.44 4.07 8.97
C THR A 115 1.87 2.79 8.40
N VAL A 116 2.20 2.50 7.14
CA VAL A 116 2.01 1.19 6.53
C VAL A 116 3.38 0.55 6.35
N PHE A 117 3.63 -0.51 7.10
CA PHE A 117 4.88 -1.26 7.02
C PHE A 117 4.68 -2.48 6.12
N ILE A 118 5.37 -2.54 4.98
CA ILE A 118 5.19 -3.58 3.98
C ILE A 118 6.35 -4.57 4.04
N ASP A 119 6.05 -5.82 4.40
CA ASP A 119 7.06 -6.89 4.42
C ASP A 119 6.55 -8.18 3.75
N SER A 120 7.14 -8.68 2.67
CA SER A 120 8.29 -8.15 1.94
C SER A 120 7.95 -7.71 0.52
N ILE A 121 8.62 -6.65 0.09
CA ILE A 121 8.63 -6.19 -1.32
C ILE A 121 9.09 -7.32 -2.25
N THR A 122 9.96 -8.22 -1.77
CA THR A 122 10.40 -9.41 -2.51
C THR A 122 9.25 -10.34 -2.86
N VAL A 123 8.34 -10.62 -1.91
CA VAL A 123 7.17 -11.48 -2.17
C VAL A 123 6.17 -10.75 -3.08
N ALA A 124 5.89 -9.47 -2.86
CA ALA A 124 5.05 -8.67 -3.77
C ALA A 124 5.59 -8.70 -5.21
N GLY A 125 6.90 -8.52 -5.38
CA GLY A 125 7.56 -8.58 -6.68
C GLY A 125 7.43 -9.94 -7.35
N ARG A 126 7.52 -11.03 -6.57
CA ARG A 126 7.31 -12.40 -7.09
C ARG A 126 5.87 -12.62 -7.56
N LEU A 127 4.88 -12.20 -6.77
CA LEU A 127 3.47 -12.28 -7.13
C LEU A 127 3.18 -11.47 -8.41
N CYS A 128 3.71 -10.25 -8.49
CA CYS A 128 3.63 -9.40 -9.68
C CYS A 128 4.21 -10.11 -10.90
N PHE A 129 5.44 -10.60 -10.80
CA PHE A 129 6.11 -11.25 -11.94
C PHE A 129 5.40 -12.52 -12.40
N GLN A 130 4.90 -13.34 -11.47
CA GLN A 130 4.07 -14.50 -11.81
C GLN A 130 2.78 -14.10 -12.53
N TRP A 131 2.11 -13.04 -12.08
CA TRP A 131 0.93 -12.51 -12.77
C TRP A 131 1.24 -11.99 -14.17
N CYS A 132 2.35 -11.25 -14.34
CA CYS A 132 2.79 -10.73 -15.63
C CYS A 132 3.05 -11.85 -16.63
N LYS A 133 3.62 -12.99 -16.20
CA LYS A 133 3.84 -14.16 -17.05
C LYS A 133 2.57 -14.80 -17.60
N GLY A 134 1.42 -14.57 -16.98
CA GLY A 134 0.13 -15.10 -17.43
C GLY A 134 -0.65 -14.15 -18.34
N GLN A 135 -0.11 -12.97 -18.66
CA GLN A 135 -0.80 -12.00 -19.53
C GLN A 135 -0.64 -12.39 -21.00
N PRO A 136 -1.67 -12.17 -21.85
CA PRO A 136 -1.59 -12.46 -23.28
C PRO A 136 -0.34 -11.86 -23.96
N GLU A 137 0.04 -10.66 -23.56
CA GLU A 137 1.19 -9.90 -24.10
C GLU A 137 2.54 -10.51 -23.74
N ALA A 138 2.60 -11.45 -22.79
CA ALA A 138 3.83 -12.14 -22.41
C ALA A 138 4.18 -13.32 -23.35
N HIS A 139 3.30 -13.63 -24.30
CA HIS A 139 3.45 -14.70 -25.27
C HIS A 139 3.52 -14.13 -26.69
N SER A 140 4.36 -14.69 -27.55
CA SER A 140 4.56 -14.28 -28.95
C SER A 140 4.06 -15.33 -29.92
#